data_AF-A0A1B6I8L4-F1
#
_entry.id   AF-A0A1B6I8L4-F1
#
_cell.length_a   1.000
_cell.length_b   1.000
_cell.length_c   1.000
_cell.angle_alpha   90.00
_cell.angle_beta   90.00
_cell.angle_gamma   90.00
#
_symmetry.space_group_name_H-M   'P 1'
#
loop_
_entity.id
_entity.type
_entity.pdbx_description
1 polymer ?
#
loop_
_entity_poly.entity_id
_entity_poly.type
_entity_poly.pdbx_seq_one_letter_code
_entity_poly.pdbx_strand_id
1 'polypeptide(L)'
;ACVLMFDEMSIKRTLEYSPRYDLIEGFEDMGGKKRKPAMGSQASVFMIRGLYYQWKLPIAYFISESGLSSDTTKEMVEDCVKKLTETGLCVKAVVCDQCPRNTLAFRKLGILKDKPYFLTTNQNKVFALYDAPHLLKSLRNNLLTHDFSLREKVISFSDIRTLYEIECKSSTTRSAYQLTQAHIWPNNFEKMSVSLAAQVFSHTTSAAIKTAVKTQQINSKTGSDTAEFLEKINSIYDAMNSKQLKTVNPDRCGLSKTDSHTRNLLMEGLKLFKVLRKLNAKYPEPPCFKGFRLTINAMLQLFEHEG
;
A
#
# COMPACT_ATOMS: atom_id res chain seq x y z
N ALA A 1 -2.33 13.79 18.42
CA ALA A 1 -1.59 12.78 17.64
C ALA A 1 -1.89 12.94 16.15
N CYS A 2 -0.88 12.77 15.30
CA CYS A 2 -1.02 12.82 13.84
C CYS A 2 -0.12 11.79 13.16
N VAL A 3 -0.38 11.58 11.87
CA VAL A 3 0.42 10.76 10.96
C VAL A 3 1.05 11.69 9.94
N LEU A 4 2.36 11.58 9.75
CA LEU A 4 3.07 12.21 8.64
C LEU A 4 2.96 11.28 7.42
N MET A 5 2.61 11.79 6.27
CA MET A 5 2.57 11.03 5.03
C MET A 5 3.23 11.82 3.91
N PHE A 6 3.90 11.12 3.01
CA PHE A 6 4.55 11.76 1.89
C PHE A 6 4.53 10.89 0.65
N ASP A 7 4.50 11.56 -0.50
CA ASP A 7 4.55 10.94 -1.81
C ASP A 7 5.21 11.89 -2.83
N GLU A 8 5.61 11.33 -3.97
CA GLU A 8 6.24 12.05 -5.07
C GLU A 8 5.32 12.07 -6.29
N MET A 9 5.19 13.23 -6.93
CA MET A 9 4.43 13.39 -8.17
C MET A 9 5.31 13.98 -9.27
N SER A 10 5.13 13.48 -10.48
CA SER A 10 5.78 14.07 -11.65
C SER A 10 5.14 15.40 -12.02
N ILE A 11 5.97 16.40 -12.27
CA ILE A 11 5.56 17.75 -12.67
C ILE A 11 6.18 18.07 -14.05
N LYS A 12 5.54 18.98 -14.77
CA LYS A 12 6.05 19.43 -16.08
C LYS A 12 7.34 20.23 -15.87
N ARG A 13 8.41 19.84 -16.58
CA ARG A 13 9.66 20.61 -16.63
C ARG A 13 9.41 21.94 -17.34
N THR A 14 9.31 23.02 -16.57
CA THR A 14 9.08 24.38 -17.07
C THR A 14 9.82 25.34 -16.16
N LEU A 15 10.39 26.40 -16.73
CA LEU A 15 10.92 27.53 -15.98
C LEU A 15 10.03 28.73 -16.22
N GLU A 16 9.64 29.41 -15.15
CA GLU A 16 8.80 30.61 -15.22
C GLU A 16 9.38 31.69 -14.31
N TYR A 17 9.52 32.91 -14.81
CA TYR A 17 9.91 34.03 -13.96
C TYR A 17 8.70 34.49 -13.16
N SER A 18 8.83 34.54 -11.84
CA SER A 18 7.82 35.00 -10.90
C SER A 18 8.13 36.44 -10.48
N PRO A 19 7.45 37.46 -11.03
CA PRO A 19 7.73 38.87 -10.72
C PRO A 19 7.48 39.20 -9.26
N ARG A 20 6.54 38.49 -8.63
CA ARG A 20 6.18 38.68 -7.21
C ARG A 20 7.32 38.32 -6.27
N TYR A 21 8.07 37.26 -6.58
CA TYR A 21 9.15 36.76 -5.73
C TYR A 21 10.54 37.08 -6.30
N ASP A 22 10.59 37.77 -7.44
CA ASP A 22 11.80 38.07 -8.21
C ASP A 22 12.71 36.84 -8.37
N LEU A 23 12.12 35.71 -8.80
CA LEU A 23 12.84 34.44 -8.95
C LEU A 23 12.31 33.59 -10.10
N ILE A 24 13.18 32.75 -10.65
CA ILE A 24 12.79 31.77 -11.68
C ILE A 24 12.27 30.48 -11.03
N GLU A 25 10.98 30.23 -11.07
CA GLU A 25 10.36 29.00 -10.58
C GLU A 25 10.69 27.80 -11.50
N GLY A 26 10.58 26.59 -10.96
CA GLY A 26 10.76 25.34 -11.71
C GLY A 26 12.16 24.72 -11.66
N PHE A 27 13.12 25.35 -10.98
CA PHE A 27 14.39 24.71 -10.63
C PHE A 27 14.24 23.76 -9.43
N GLU A 28 15.18 22.82 -9.28
CA GLU A 28 15.33 21.98 -8.08
C GLU A 28 15.49 22.87 -6.84
N ASP A 29 14.57 22.70 -5.89
CA ASP A 29 14.50 23.43 -4.64
C ASP A 29 14.19 22.46 -3.49
N MET A 30 15.20 22.23 -2.66
CA MET A 30 15.15 21.33 -1.51
C MET A 30 14.96 22.10 -0.19
N GLY A 31 14.55 23.36 -0.26
CA GLY A 31 14.41 24.27 0.88
C GLY A 31 15.75 24.75 1.45
N GLY A 32 15.70 25.71 2.39
CA GLY A 32 16.87 26.09 3.21
C GLY A 32 18.13 26.47 2.43
N LYS A 33 18.00 27.20 1.30
CA LYS A 33 19.07 27.59 0.35
C LYS A 33 19.68 26.44 -0.48
N LYS A 34 19.10 25.24 -0.48
CA LYS A 34 19.54 24.11 -1.32
C LYS A 34 18.84 24.12 -2.70
N ARG A 35 18.99 25.21 -3.44
CA ARG A 35 18.46 25.37 -4.81
C ARG A 35 19.56 25.16 -5.83
N LYS A 36 19.29 24.39 -6.88
CA LYS A 36 20.27 24.09 -7.95
C LYS A 36 19.73 24.51 -9.31
N PRO A 37 20.59 24.88 -10.27
CA PRO A 37 20.17 25.22 -11.64
C PRO A 37 19.83 23.97 -12.48
N ALA A 38 19.09 23.02 -11.89
CA ALA A 38 18.59 21.81 -12.55
C ALA A 38 17.07 21.90 -12.66
N MET A 39 16.49 21.54 -13.80
CA MET A 39 15.03 21.64 -13.98
C MET A 39 14.30 20.58 -13.14
N GLY A 40 13.42 21.04 -12.25
CA GLY A 40 12.55 20.19 -11.46
C GLY A 40 11.61 19.38 -12.34
N SER A 41 11.51 18.07 -12.07
CA SER A 41 10.54 17.20 -12.73
C SER A 41 9.72 16.36 -11.77
N GLN A 42 10.07 16.37 -10.49
CA GLN A 42 9.33 15.71 -9.42
C GLN A 42 9.07 16.69 -8.29
N ALA A 43 7.88 16.63 -7.71
CA ALA A 43 7.51 17.33 -6.49
C ALA A 43 7.19 16.30 -5.40
N SER A 44 7.92 16.35 -4.30
CA SER A 44 7.65 15.51 -3.12
C SER A 44 6.91 16.33 -2.10
N VAL A 45 5.74 15.88 -1.67
CA VAL A 45 4.87 16.61 -0.75
C VAL A 45 4.73 15.84 0.54
N PHE A 46 4.91 16.54 1.65
CA PHE A 46 4.74 16.04 3.01
C PHE A 46 3.46 16.65 3.58
N MET A 47 2.57 15.79 4.08
CA MET A 47 1.29 16.16 4.66
C MET A 47 1.14 15.49 6.01
N ILE A 48 0.49 16.17 6.94
CA ILE A 48 0.05 15.56 8.20
C ILE A 48 -1.46 15.34 8.18
N ARG A 49 -1.89 14.25 8.81
CA ARG A 49 -3.30 13.91 9.03
C ARG A 49 -3.54 13.62 10.50
N GLY A 50 -4.62 14.14 11.06
CA GLY A 50 -5.05 13.81 12.42
C GLY A 50 -5.33 12.32 12.56
N LEU A 51 -4.82 11.69 13.64
CA LEU A 51 -5.06 10.27 13.90
C LEU A 51 -6.46 10.02 14.46
N TYR A 52 -6.89 10.86 15.41
CA TYR A 52 -8.19 10.76 16.08
C TYR A 52 -9.25 11.72 15.54
N TYR A 53 -8.81 12.81 14.90
CA TYR A 53 -9.67 13.88 14.41
C TYR A 53 -9.49 14.05 12.91
N GLN A 54 -10.57 14.43 12.23
CA GLN A 54 -10.57 14.59 10.78
C GLN A 54 -10.02 15.96 10.37
N TRP A 55 -8.71 16.05 10.24
CA TRP A 55 -8.02 17.21 9.65
C TRP A 55 -6.79 16.75 8.88
N LYS A 56 -6.38 17.54 7.89
CA LYS A 56 -5.18 17.31 7.08
C LYS A 56 -4.55 18.64 6.69
N LEU A 57 -3.23 18.68 6.60
CA LEU A 57 -2.48 19.89 6.27
C LEU A 57 -1.18 19.52 5.53
N PRO A 58 -0.97 19.98 4.29
CA PRO A 58 0.35 19.97 3.67
C PRO A 58 1.32 20.85 4.47
N ILE A 59 2.51 20.34 4.80
CA ILE A 59 3.47 21.04 5.65
C ILE A 59 4.78 21.39 4.94
N ALA A 60 5.14 20.64 3.90
CA ALA A 60 6.33 20.89 3.11
C ALA A 60 6.16 20.32 1.70
N TYR A 61 6.85 20.93 0.76
CA TYR A 61 7.07 20.36 -0.56
C TYR A 61 8.50 20.63 -1.00
N PHE A 62 9.02 19.76 -1.85
CA PHE A 62 10.38 19.84 -2.38
C PHE A 62 10.35 19.52 -3.86
N ILE A 63 11.08 20.30 -4.65
CA ILE A 63 11.17 20.12 -6.10
C ILE A 63 12.54 19.52 -6.40
N SER A 64 12.58 18.43 -7.14
CA SER A 64 13.82 17.75 -7.50
C SER A 64 13.86 17.41 -8.98
N GLU A 65 15.06 17.32 -9.56
CA GLU A 65 15.23 16.95 -10.96
C GLU A 65 14.77 15.51 -11.22
N SER A 66 15.13 14.58 -10.35
CA SER A 66 14.94 13.13 -10.56
C SER A 66 14.29 12.41 -9.38
N GLY A 67 13.73 13.14 -8.42
CA GLY A 67 13.15 12.62 -7.18
C GLY A 67 14.14 12.59 -6.02
N LEU A 68 13.62 12.37 -4.80
CA LEU A 68 14.44 12.42 -3.59
C LEU A 68 15.35 11.20 -3.46
N SER A 69 16.63 11.42 -3.11
CA SER A 69 17.53 10.33 -2.73
C SER A 69 17.09 9.71 -1.40
N SER A 70 17.44 8.44 -1.14
CA SER A 70 17.12 7.79 0.13
C SER A 70 17.69 8.50 1.37
N ASP A 71 18.84 9.17 1.24
CA ASP A 71 19.44 9.95 2.33
C ASP A 71 18.63 11.22 2.57
N THR A 72 18.29 11.92 1.49
CA THR A 72 17.49 13.14 1.56
C THR A 72 16.07 12.88 2.07
N THR A 73 15.44 11.78 1.65
CA THR A 73 14.12 11.36 2.18
C THR A 73 14.21 11.11 3.68
N LYS A 74 15.26 10.43 4.15
CA LYS A 74 15.48 10.22 5.59
C LYS A 74 15.60 11.56 6.32
N GLU A 75 16.48 12.44 5.87
CA GLU A 75 16.71 13.76 6.47
C GLU A 75 15.40 14.56 6.54
N MET A 76 14.63 14.58 5.46
CA MET A 76 13.35 15.30 5.40
C MET A 76 12.30 14.72 6.36
N VAL A 77 12.24 13.40 6.52
CA VAL A 77 11.34 12.76 7.49
C VAL A 77 11.75 13.14 8.92
N GLU A 78 13.04 13.05 9.25
CA GLU A 78 13.56 13.43 10.58
C GLU A 78 13.30 14.90 10.89
N ASP A 79 13.57 15.80 9.94
CA ASP A 79 13.33 17.24 10.06
C ASP A 79 11.84 17.58 10.22
N CYS A 80 10.96 16.94 9.43
CA CYS A 80 9.52 17.14 9.55
C CYS A 80 9.03 16.68 10.92
N VAL A 81 9.42 15.49 11.37
CA VAL A 81 9.02 14.96 12.68
C VAL A 81 9.52 15.85 13.81
N LYS A 82 10.77 16.34 13.73
CA LYS A 82 11.35 17.26 14.70
C LYS A 82 10.56 18.56 14.78
N LYS A 83 10.37 19.26 13.65
CA LYS A 83 9.62 20.54 13.59
C LYS A 83 8.18 20.39 14.07
N LEU A 84 7.50 19.30 13.68
CA LEU A 84 6.14 19.02 14.17
C LEU A 84 6.13 18.84 15.68
N THR A 85 7.10 18.12 16.24
CA THR A 85 7.21 17.93 17.69
C THR A 85 7.45 19.26 18.42
N GLU A 86 8.27 20.15 17.86
CA GLU A 86 8.53 21.50 18.41
C GLU A 86 7.25 22.38 18.44
N THR A 87 6.31 22.16 17.52
CA THR A 87 4.99 22.83 17.55
C THR A 87 4.00 22.25 18.57
N GLY A 88 4.39 21.18 19.29
CA GLY A 88 3.51 20.45 20.22
C GLY A 88 2.67 19.34 19.55
N LEU A 89 2.83 19.09 18.25
CA LEU A 89 2.17 17.97 17.58
C LEU A 89 2.91 16.66 17.87
N CYS A 90 2.16 15.63 18.24
CA CYS A 90 2.70 14.30 18.46
C CYS A 90 2.55 13.42 17.21
N VAL A 91 3.64 13.24 16.46
CA VAL A 91 3.68 12.34 15.29
C VAL A 91 3.80 10.90 15.75
N LYS A 92 2.81 10.07 15.41
CA LYS A 92 2.77 8.65 15.81
C LYS A 92 3.21 7.69 14.70
N ALA A 93 3.06 8.12 13.45
CA ALA A 93 3.44 7.29 12.32
C ALA A 93 3.88 8.11 11.11
N VAL A 94 4.67 7.46 10.24
CA VAL A 94 5.04 7.90 8.90
C VAL A 94 4.50 6.91 7.87
N VAL A 95 3.85 7.40 6.83
CA VAL A 95 3.27 6.60 5.74
C VAL A 95 3.83 7.03 4.39
N CYS A 96 4.27 6.07 3.57
CA CYS A 96 4.68 6.33 2.19
C CYS A 96 4.43 5.14 1.26
N ASP A 97 4.68 5.31 -0.03
CA ASP A 97 4.69 4.21 -0.98
C ASP A 97 5.88 3.24 -0.75
N GLN A 98 5.82 2.05 -1.35
CA GLN A 98 6.89 1.07 -1.25
C GLN A 98 7.89 1.15 -2.42
N CYS A 99 8.29 2.34 -2.84
CA CYS A 99 9.34 2.46 -3.85
C CYS A 99 10.73 2.06 -3.27
N PRO A 100 11.71 1.71 -4.12
CA PRO A 100 13.05 1.34 -3.67
C PRO A 100 13.73 2.42 -2.81
N ARG A 101 13.54 3.70 -3.15
CA ARG A 101 14.13 4.84 -2.44
C ARG A 101 13.58 4.98 -1.02
N ASN A 102 12.25 4.92 -0.88
CA ASN A 102 11.56 4.98 0.42
C ASN A 102 11.88 3.74 1.28
N THR A 103 11.95 2.56 0.66
CA THR A 103 12.35 1.33 1.36
C THR A 103 13.76 1.45 1.93
N LEU A 104 14.70 2.03 1.18
CA LEU A 104 16.06 2.26 1.64
C LEU A 104 16.12 3.35 2.71
N ALA A 105 15.35 4.44 2.56
CA ALA A 105 15.24 5.48 3.58
C ALA A 105 14.74 4.91 4.92
N PHE A 106 13.72 4.06 4.90
CA PHE A 106 13.23 3.37 6.10
C PHE A 106 14.31 2.50 6.75
N ARG A 107 15.10 1.77 5.96
CA ARG A 107 16.25 1.02 6.51
C ARG A 107 17.29 1.93 7.14
N LYS A 108 17.59 3.08 6.53
CA LYS A 108 18.54 4.08 7.06
C LYS A 108 18.03 4.77 8.34
N LEU A 109 16.72 4.76 8.57
CA LEU A 109 16.08 5.15 9.84
C LEU A 109 16.11 4.02 10.89
N GLY A 110 16.67 2.85 10.57
CA GLY A 110 16.74 1.70 11.47
C GLY A 110 15.43 0.91 11.58
N ILE A 111 14.50 1.09 10.65
CA ILE A 111 13.23 0.36 10.61
C ILE A 111 13.50 -1.06 10.08
N LEU A 112 13.09 -2.05 10.87
CA LEU A 112 13.23 -3.47 10.58
C LEU A 112 11.87 -4.16 10.65
N LYS A 113 11.80 -5.44 10.25
CA LYS A 113 10.54 -6.22 10.27
C LYS A 113 9.92 -6.28 11.66
N ASP A 114 10.72 -6.57 12.69
CA ASP A 114 10.24 -6.75 14.07
C ASP A 114 10.25 -5.44 14.87
N LYS A 115 10.95 -4.43 14.34
CA LYS A 115 11.03 -3.07 14.86
C LYS A 115 10.51 -2.08 13.80
N PRO A 116 9.19 -2.01 13.57
CA PRO A 116 8.59 -1.20 12.51
C PRO A 116 8.46 0.28 12.92
N TYR A 117 9.45 0.81 13.63
CA TYR A 117 9.47 2.19 14.12
C TYR A 117 10.91 2.67 14.28
N PHE A 118 11.09 3.99 14.25
CA PHE A 118 12.31 4.65 14.69
C PHE A 118 12.04 5.49 15.94
N LEU A 119 13.10 5.94 16.60
CA LEU A 119 13.01 6.77 17.80
C LEU A 119 13.37 8.20 17.44
N THR A 120 12.55 9.15 17.91
CA THR A 120 12.89 10.58 17.86
C THR A 120 13.98 10.92 18.88
N THR A 121 14.51 12.14 18.82
CA THR A 121 15.46 12.67 19.82
C THR A 121 14.93 12.55 21.25
N ASN A 122 13.61 12.69 21.43
CA ASN A 122 12.94 12.58 22.73
C ASN A 122 12.50 11.15 23.08
N GLN A 123 13.08 10.13 22.43
CA GLN A 123 12.75 8.70 22.63
C GLN A 123 11.30 8.29 22.33
N ASN A 124 10.51 9.17 21.68
CA ASN A 124 9.19 8.80 21.20
C ASN A 124 9.28 7.87 19.98
N LYS A 125 8.47 6.81 19.96
CA LYS A 125 8.36 5.89 18.83
C LYS A 125 7.52 6.50 17.72
N VAL A 126 8.04 6.45 16.49
CA VAL A 126 7.31 6.82 15.27
C VAL A 126 7.26 5.60 14.37
N PHE A 127 6.05 5.05 14.21
CA PHE A 127 5.83 3.83 13.44
C PHE A 127 5.90 4.09 11.94
N ALA A 128 6.40 3.12 11.18
CA ALA A 128 6.57 3.23 9.75
C ALA A 128 5.61 2.27 9.04
N LEU A 129 4.80 2.80 8.13
CA LEU A 129 3.81 2.05 7.38
C LEU A 129 3.98 2.30 5.88
N TYR A 130 3.69 1.29 5.07
CA TYR A 130 3.51 1.49 3.64
C TYR A 130 2.03 1.64 3.30
N ASP A 131 1.76 2.35 2.21
CA ASP A 131 0.39 2.51 1.70
C ASP A 131 -0.22 1.16 1.28
N ALA A 132 -1.25 0.71 2.01
CA ALA A 132 -1.90 -0.58 1.81
C ALA A 132 -2.54 -0.72 0.41
N PRO A 133 -3.31 0.27 -0.09
CA PRO A 133 -3.69 0.38 -1.51
C PRO A 133 -2.57 0.06 -2.52
N HIS A 134 -1.39 0.66 -2.36
CA HIS A 134 -0.25 0.40 -3.24
C HIS A 134 0.33 -1.01 -3.07
N LEU A 135 0.34 -1.55 -1.85
CA LEU A 135 0.74 -2.94 -1.61
C LEU A 135 -0.21 -3.94 -2.30
N LEU A 136 -1.53 -3.71 -2.23
CA LEU A 136 -2.54 -4.56 -2.89
C LEU A 136 -2.39 -4.52 -4.41
N LYS A 137 -2.21 -3.32 -4.98
CA LYS A 137 -1.89 -3.14 -6.40
C LYS A 137 -0.64 -3.93 -6.80
N SER A 138 0.43 -3.84 -6.01
CA SER A 138 1.67 -4.58 -6.26
C SER A 138 1.47 -6.10 -6.15
N LEU A 139 0.66 -6.57 -5.20
CA LEU A 139 0.29 -7.98 -5.07
C LEU A 139 -0.42 -8.48 -6.34
N ARG A 140 -1.43 -7.75 -6.83
CA ARG A 140 -2.13 -8.03 -8.09
C ARG A 140 -1.15 -8.10 -9.25
N ASN A 141 -0.27 -7.11 -9.38
CA ASN A 141 0.69 -7.04 -10.49
C ASN A 141 1.71 -8.19 -10.46
N ASN A 142 2.09 -8.67 -9.27
CA ASN A 142 2.91 -9.88 -9.17
C ASN A 142 2.12 -11.13 -9.58
N LEU A 143 0.85 -11.25 -9.18
CA LEU A 143 0.02 -12.40 -9.53
C LEU A 143 -0.27 -12.48 -11.04
N LEU A 144 -0.42 -11.33 -11.71
CA LEU A 144 -0.58 -11.25 -13.16
C LEU A 144 0.60 -11.88 -13.95
N THR A 145 1.78 -11.88 -13.36
CA THR A 145 3.03 -12.29 -14.03
C THR A 145 3.55 -13.64 -13.54
N HIS A 146 3.24 -14.01 -12.30
CA HIS A 146 3.69 -15.26 -11.68
C HIS A 146 2.59 -15.77 -10.76
N ASP A 147 2.31 -17.06 -10.84
CA ASP A 147 1.47 -17.74 -9.86
C ASP A 147 2.15 -17.76 -8.49
N PHE A 148 1.35 -17.88 -7.43
CA PHE A 148 1.86 -17.96 -6.07
C PHE A 148 1.78 -19.38 -5.52
N SER A 149 2.71 -19.71 -4.64
CA SER A 149 2.64 -20.85 -3.75
C SER A 149 2.39 -20.37 -2.33
N LEU A 150 1.40 -20.99 -1.70
CA LEU A 150 1.10 -20.84 -0.29
C LEU A 150 1.17 -22.23 0.36
N ARG A 151 2.39 -22.64 0.73
CA ARG A 151 2.70 -24.03 1.11
C ARG A 151 2.42 -24.97 -0.06
N GLU A 152 1.51 -25.92 0.10
CA GLU A 152 1.11 -26.89 -0.92
C GLU A 152 0.06 -26.33 -1.89
N LYS A 153 -0.56 -25.19 -1.55
CA LYS A 153 -1.58 -24.54 -2.38
C LYS A 153 -0.96 -23.72 -3.49
N VAL A 154 -1.58 -23.76 -4.66
CA VAL A 154 -1.16 -22.96 -5.83
C VAL A 154 -2.26 -21.98 -6.17
N ILE A 155 -1.89 -20.70 -6.26
CA ILE A 155 -2.79 -19.61 -6.62
C ILE A 155 -2.43 -19.20 -8.03
N SER A 156 -3.33 -19.43 -8.98
CA SER A 156 -3.11 -19.14 -10.38
C SER A 156 -3.99 -18.01 -10.87
N PHE A 157 -3.38 -17.03 -11.55
CA PHE A 157 -4.18 -15.98 -12.21
C PHE A 157 -5.01 -16.55 -13.37
N SER A 158 -4.63 -17.73 -13.90
CA SER A 158 -5.37 -18.42 -14.96
C SER A 158 -6.79 -18.80 -14.54
N ASP A 159 -7.04 -19.09 -13.25
CA ASP A 159 -8.38 -19.38 -12.73
C ASP A 159 -9.30 -18.15 -12.86
N ILE A 160 -8.76 -16.96 -12.62
CA ILE A 160 -9.48 -15.68 -12.76
C ILE A 160 -9.76 -15.38 -14.24
N ARG A 161 -8.79 -15.67 -15.12
CA ARG A 161 -8.99 -15.53 -16.58
C ARG A 161 -10.08 -16.46 -17.08
N THR A 162 -10.03 -17.72 -16.66
CA THR A 162 -10.99 -18.76 -17.05
C THR A 162 -12.39 -18.39 -16.61
N LEU A 163 -12.56 -17.92 -15.36
CA LEU A 163 -13.84 -17.40 -14.89
C LEU A 163 -14.38 -16.29 -15.81
N TYR A 164 -13.55 -15.28 -16.10
CA TYR A 164 -13.94 -14.18 -16.97
C TYR A 164 -14.39 -14.65 -18.37
N GLU A 165 -13.64 -15.58 -18.97
CA GLU A 165 -13.95 -16.12 -20.29
C GLU A 165 -15.26 -16.92 -20.32
N ILE A 166 -15.54 -17.71 -19.28
CA ILE A 166 -16.80 -18.44 -19.13
C ILE A 166 -17.96 -17.45 -19.00
N GLU A 167 -17.84 -16.47 -18.11
CA GLU A 167 -18.89 -15.49 -17.87
C GLU A 167 -19.16 -14.59 -19.09
N CYS A 168 -18.14 -14.28 -19.90
CA CYS A 168 -18.32 -13.51 -21.14
C CYS A 168 -19.07 -14.30 -22.22
N LYS A 169 -19.02 -15.63 -22.19
CA LYS A 169 -19.76 -16.50 -23.12
C LYS A 169 -21.16 -16.82 -22.62
N SER A 170 -21.46 -16.54 -21.36
CA SER A 170 -22.78 -16.78 -20.78
C SER A 170 -23.82 -15.83 -21.39
N SER A 171 -24.99 -16.36 -21.73
CA SER A 171 -26.16 -15.57 -22.14
C SER A 171 -26.94 -15.00 -20.94
N THR A 172 -26.49 -15.27 -19.71
CA THR A 172 -27.13 -14.84 -18.46
C THR A 172 -26.29 -13.83 -17.67
N THR A 173 -26.81 -13.35 -16.55
CA THR A 173 -26.10 -12.40 -15.68
C THR A 173 -24.79 -12.96 -15.13
N ARG A 174 -23.72 -12.16 -15.21
CA ARG A 174 -22.39 -12.50 -14.70
C ARG A 174 -22.33 -12.37 -13.18
N SER A 175 -21.80 -13.38 -12.50
CA SER A 175 -21.64 -13.37 -11.04
C SER A 175 -20.50 -12.44 -10.62
N ALA A 176 -19.38 -12.45 -11.35
CA ALA A 176 -18.28 -11.51 -11.19
C ALA A 176 -18.40 -10.32 -12.16
N TYR A 177 -19.55 -9.64 -12.17
CA TYR A 177 -19.88 -8.55 -13.11
C TYR A 177 -18.86 -7.40 -13.16
N GLN A 178 -18.09 -7.20 -12.08
CA GLN A 178 -17.05 -6.18 -11.99
C GLN A 178 -15.80 -6.53 -12.80
N LEU A 179 -15.57 -7.82 -13.08
CA LEU A 179 -14.44 -8.24 -13.90
C LEU A 179 -14.68 -7.85 -15.35
N THR A 180 -13.69 -7.13 -15.88
CA THR A 180 -13.62 -6.63 -17.25
C THR A 180 -12.29 -7.00 -17.86
N GLN A 181 -12.14 -6.78 -19.16
CA GLN A 181 -10.88 -6.99 -19.88
C GLN A 181 -9.70 -6.26 -19.21
N ALA A 182 -9.93 -5.05 -18.66
CA ALA A 182 -8.93 -4.27 -17.93
C ALA A 182 -8.42 -4.94 -16.64
N HIS A 183 -9.16 -5.91 -16.07
CA HIS A 183 -8.69 -6.69 -14.92
C HIS A 183 -7.75 -7.82 -15.37
N ILE A 184 -8.07 -8.45 -16.49
CA ILE A 184 -7.44 -9.68 -16.97
C ILE A 184 -6.17 -9.39 -17.79
N TRP A 185 -6.23 -8.35 -18.63
CA TRP A 185 -5.15 -7.88 -19.48
C TRP A 185 -4.94 -6.36 -19.36
N PRO A 186 -4.51 -5.87 -18.18
CA PRO A 186 -4.34 -4.44 -17.96
C PRO A 186 -3.16 -3.86 -18.77
N ASN A 187 -3.39 -2.69 -19.37
CA ASN A 187 -2.33 -1.83 -19.88
C ASN A 187 -1.53 -1.16 -18.73
N ASN A 188 -0.53 -0.35 -19.06
CA ASN A 188 0.34 0.27 -18.05
C ASN A 188 -0.40 1.22 -17.10
N PHE A 189 -1.42 1.95 -17.57
CA PHE A 189 -2.25 2.82 -16.73
C PHE A 189 -3.20 1.99 -15.85
N GLU A 190 -3.80 0.94 -16.40
CA GLU A 190 -4.70 0.05 -15.66
C GLU A 190 -3.97 -0.77 -14.59
N LYS A 191 -2.69 -1.09 -14.80
CA LYS A 191 -1.80 -1.66 -13.77
C LYS A 191 -1.63 -0.73 -12.56
N MET A 192 -1.82 0.58 -12.75
CA MET A 192 -1.74 1.58 -11.70
C MET A 192 -3.04 1.76 -10.90
N SER A 193 -4.17 1.27 -11.42
CA SER A 193 -5.47 1.38 -10.75
C SER A 193 -5.58 0.45 -9.54
N VAL A 194 -5.78 1.05 -8.36
CA VAL A 194 -6.07 0.33 -7.11
C VAL A 194 -7.47 -0.29 -7.16
N SER A 195 -8.45 0.39 -7.78
CA SER A 195 -9.82 -0.12 -7.86
C SER A 195 -9.87 -1.46 -8.58
N LEU A 196 -9.20 -1.56 -9.75
CA LEU A 196 -9.12 -2.81 -10.50
C LEU A 196 -8.44 -3.91 -9.68
N ALA A 197 -7.38 -3.57 -8.94
CA ALA A 197 -6.69 -4.52 -8.08
C ALA A 197 -7.58 -5.03 -6.93
N ALA A 198 -8.35 -4.15 -6.29
CA ALA A 198 -9.28 -4.52 -5.22
C ALA A 198 -10.42 -5.41 -5.73
N GLN A 199 -10.94 -5.13 -6.93
CA GLN A 199 -12.00 -5.92 -7.55
C GLN A 199 -11.55 -7.35 -7.93
N VAL A 200 -10.28 -7.52 -8.36
CA VAL A 200 -9.68 -8.86 -8.55
C VAL A 200 -9.71 -9.66 -7.25
N PHE A 201 -9.30 -9.05 -6.13
CA PHE A 201 -9.26 -9.71 -4.83
C PHE A 201 -10.58 -9.64 -4.04
N SER A 202 -11.71 -9.38 -4.68
CA SER A 202 -12.98 -9.20 -3.98
C SER A 202 -13.62 -10.52 -3.54
N HIS A 203 -14.44 -10.47 -2.48
CA HIS A 203 -15.33 -11.56 -2.08
C HIS A 203 -16.19 -12.05 -3.27
N THR A 204 -16.73 -11.15 -4.09
CA THR A 204 -17.55 -11.51 -5.26
C THR A 204 -16.77 -12.36 -6.27
N THR A 205 -15.53 -11.98 -6.57
CA THR A 205 -14.66 -12.78 -7.46
C THR A 205 -14.36 -14.15 -6.83
N SER A 206 -14.05 -14.21 -5.54
CA SER A 206 -13.85 -15.48 -4.83
C SER A 206 -15.08 -16.39 -4.91
N ALA A 207 -16.26 -15.87 -4.58
CA ALA A 207 -17.51 -16.62 -4.58
C ALA A 207 -17.86 -17.15 -5.98
N ALA A 208 -17.61 -16.37 -7.03
CA ALA A 208 -17.82 -16.78 -8.41
C ALA A 208 -16.89 -17.95 -8.80
N ILE A 209 -15.59 -17.89 -8.47
CA ILE A 209 -14.67 -19.01 -8.71
C ILE A 209 -15.11 -20.26 -7.93
N LYS A 210 -15.45 -20.13 -6.63
CA LYS A 210 -15.94 -21.27 -5.82
C LYS A 210 -17.16 -21.93 -6.45
N THR A 211 -18.09 -21.12 -6.95
CA THR A 211 -19.32 -21.60 -7.60
C THR A 211 -19.00 -22.31 -8.91
N ALA A 212 -18.15 -21.73 -9.74
CA ALA A 212 -17.75 -22.30 -11.03
C ALA A 212 -16.97 -23.61 -10.85
N VAL A 213 -16.14 -23.73 -9.82
CA VAL A 213 -15.46 -25.00 -9.46
C VAL A 213 -16.48 -26.04 -8.98
N LYS A 214 -17.39 -25.67 -8.06
CA LYS A 214 -18.40 -26.59 -7.51
C LYS A 214 -19.38 -27.12 -8.57
N THR A 215 -19.71 -26.28 -9.55
CA THR A 215 -20.58 -26.63 -10.69
C THR A 215 -19.82 -27.27 -11.85
N GLN A 216 -18.51 -27.53 -11.69
CA GLN A 216 -17.64 -28.13 -12.71
C GLN A 216 -17.53 -27.33 -14.01
N GLN A 217 -17.82 -26.02 -13.96
CA GLN A 217 -17.58 -25.10 -15.08
C GLN A 217 -16.08 -24.77 -15.21
N ILE A 218 -15.36 -24.71 -14.09
CA ILE A 218 -13.90 -24.59 -14.04
C ILE A 218 -13.32 -25.94 -13.61
N ASN A 219 -12.69 -26.64 -14.56
CA ASN A 219 -11.93 -27.87 -14.30
C ASN A 219 -10.46 -27.55 -13.97
N SER A 220 -10.25 -26.77 -12.91
CA SER A 220 -8.91 -26.40 -12.44
C SER A 220 -8.58 -27.08 -11.13
N LYS A 221 -7.35 -27.61 -11.02
CA LYS A 221 -6.82 -28.13 -9.76
C LYS A 221 -6.54 -27.03 -8.74
N THR A 222 -6.39 -25.79 -9.18
CA THR A 222 -6.01 -24.63 -8.35
C THR A 222 -7.18 -23.67 -8.09
N GLY A 223 -8.33 -23.87 -8.73
CA GLY A 223 -9.47 -22.95 -8.62
C GLY A 223 -9.93 -22.71 -7.19
N SER A 224 -10.04 -23.76 -6.37
CA SER A 224 -10.40 -23.65 -4.95
C SER A 224 -9.35 -22.88 -4.14
N ASP A 225 -8.06 -23.19 -4.35
CA ASP A 225 -6.95 -22.52 -3.68
C ASP A 225 -6.89 -21.04 -4.02
N THR A 226 -7.06 -20.71 -5.31
CA THR A 226 -7.13 -19.33 -5.79
C THR A 226 -8.29 -18.61 -5.12
N ALA A 227 -9.49 -19.18 -5.12
CA ALA A 227 -10.66 -18.52 -4.55
C ALA A 227 -10.52 -18.27 -3.05
N GLU A 228 -10.03 -19.24 -2.28
CA GLU A 228 -9.75 -19.07 -0.85
C GLU A 228 -8.70 -17.98 -0.59
N PHE A 229 -7.67 -17.90 -1.43
CA PHE A 229 -6.67 -16.85 -1.34
C PHE A 229 -7.28 -15.46 -1.60
N LEU A 230 -8.09 -15.29 -2.65
CA LEU A 230 -8.75 -14.01 -2.94
C LEU A 230 -9.61 -13.55 -1.76
N GLU A 231 -10.39 -14.47 -1.17
CA GLU A 231 -11.19 -14.19 0.02
C GLU A 231 -10.32 -13.72 1.20
N LYS A 232 -9.21 -14.41 1.45
CA LYS A 232 -8.32 -14.06 2.56
C LYS A 232 -7.69 -12.68 2.36
N ILE A 233 -7.28 -12.36 1.14
CA ILE A 233 -6.75 -11.03 0.81
C ILE A 233 -7.84 -9.96 0.94
N ASN A 234 -9.09 -10.23 0.53
CA ASN A 234 -10.23 -9.34 0.74
C ASN A 234 -10.36 -8.94 2.22
N SER A 235 -10.47 -9.93 3.11
CA SER A 235 -10.66 -9.70 4.55
C SER A 235 -9.47 -8.98 5.18
N ILE A 236 -8.23 -9.36 4.83
CA ILE A 236 -7.02 -8.69 5.36
C ILE A 236 -6.97 -7.23 4.89
N TYR A 237 -7.28 -6.97 3.62
CA TYR A 237 -7.25 -5.62 3.07
C TYR A 237 -8.35 -4.74 3.66
N ASP A 238 -9.56 -5.27 3.82
CA ASP A 238 -10.68 -4.59 4.48
C ASP A 238 -10.32 -4.20 5.93
N ALA A 239 -9.62 -5.07 6.66
CA ALA A 239 -9.13 -4.78 8.02
C ALA A 239 -8.10 -3.65 8.03
N MET A 240 -7.17 -3.65 7.06
CA MET A 240 -6.15 -2.60 6.90
C MET A 240 -6.71 -1.26 6.44
N ASN A 241 -7.89 -1.27 5.79
CA ASN A 241 -8.52 -0.08 5.20
C ASN A 241 -9.88 0.26 5.88
N SER A 242 -10.02 -0.14 7.13
CA SER A 242 -11.19 0.15 7.96
C SER A 242 -11.35 1.66 8.20
N LYS A 243 -12.61 2.13 8.22
CA LYS A 243 -12.95 3.56 8.41
C LYS A 243 -13.69 3.84 9.71
N GLN A 244 -14.28 2.81 10.31
CA GLN A 244 -15.15 2.91 11.48
C GLN A 244 -14.82 1.78 12.45
N LEU A 245 -15.00 2.02 13.75
CA LEU A 245 -14.75 1.02 14.77
C LEU A 245 -15.66 -0.20 14.63
N LYS A 246 -16.92 0.00 14.24
CA LYS A 246 -17.89 -1.07 14.01
C LYS A 246 -18.61 -0.83 12.69
N THR A 247 -18.76 -1.88 11.89
CA THR A 247 -19.58 -1.88 10.67
C THR A 247 -20.36 -3.18 10.56
N VAL A 248 -21.30 -3.25 9.61
CA VAL A 248 -22.05 -4.49 9.32
C VAL A 248 -21.12 -5.60 8.84
N ASN A 249 -20.03 -5.27 8.14
CA ASN A 249 -19.00 -6.23 7.76
C ASN A 249 -17.92 -6.28 8.86
N PRO A 250 -17.78 -7.40 9.60
CA PRO A 250 -16.77 -7.52 10.66
C PRO A 250 -15.34 -7.25 10.18
N ASP A 251 -15.02 -7.61 8.93
CA ASP A 251 -13.68 -7.44 8.36
C ASP A 251 -13.32 -5.96 8.16
N ARG A 252 -14.31 -5.06 8.12
CA ARG A 252 -14.12 -3.61 7.96
C ARG A 252 -14.16 -2.84 9.27
N CYS A 253 -14.24 -3.53 10.40
CA CYS A 253 -14.16 -2.94 11.72
C CYS A 253 -12.71 -2.53 12.03
N GLY A 254 -12.56 -1.36 12.66
CA GLY A 254 -11.28 -0.90 13.19
C GLY A 254 -10.77 -1.80 14.33
N LEU A 255 -9.48 -1.70 14.63
CA LEU A 255 -8.90 -2.38 15.79
C LEU A 255 -9.59 -1.94 17.09
N SER A 256 -9.89 -2.92 17.94
CA SER A 256 -10.59 -2.73 19.21
C SER A 256 -9.90 -3.51 20.33
N LYS A 257 -10.04 -3.01 21.56
CA LYS A 257 -9.57 -3.73 22.77
C LYS A 257 -10.49 -4.88 23.15
N THR A 258 -11.77 -4.79 22.82
CA THR A 258 -12.80 -5.76 23.21
C THR A 258 -13.05 -6.81 22.14
N ASP A 259 -12.89 -6.45 20.87
CA ASP A 259 -13.10 -7.33 19.74
C ASP A 259 -11.75 -7.71 19.12
N SER A 260 -11.47 -9.01 19.10
CA SER A 260 -10.22 -9.55 18.58
C SER A 260 -10.28 -9.89 17.09
N HIS A 261 -11.44 -9.77 16.43
CA HIS A 261 -11.62 -10.16 15.02
C HIS A 261 -10.61 -9.50 14.08
N THR A 262 -10.58 -8.16 14.03
CA THR A 262 -9.64 -7.40 13.19
C THR A 262 -8.19 -7.72 13.52
N ARG A 263 -7.85 -7.87 14.81
CA ARG A 263 -6.49 -8.24 15.26
C ARG A 263 -6.11 -9.63 14.74
N ASN A 264 -7.03 -10.60 14.81
CA ASN A 264 -6.80 -11.97 14.34
C ASN A 264 -6.61 -11.99 12.82
N LEU A 265 -7.43 -11.27 12.05
CA LEU A 265 -7.25 -11.13 10.60
C LEU A 265 -5.87 -10.57 10.22
N LEU A 266 -5.43 -9.51 10.91
CA LEU A 266 -4.10 -8.95 10.71
C LEU A 266 -2.99 -9.96 11.05
N MET A 267 -3.11 -10.69 12.16
CA MET A 267 -2.15 -11.73 12.54
C MET A 267 -2.11 -12.89 11.53
N GLU A 268 -3.24 -13.26 10.94
CA GLU A 268 -3.29 -14.21 9.84
C GLU A 268 -2.61 -13.67 8.59
N GLY A 269 -2.77 -12.38 8.28
CA GLY A 269 -2.03 -11.70 7.22
C GLY A 269 -0.52 -11.78 7.42
N LEU A 270 -0.02 -11.59 8.65
CA LEU A 270 1.40 -11.79 8.96
C LEU A 270 1.87 -13.21 8.65
N LYS A 271 1.09 -14.21 9.04
CA LYS A 271 1.39 -15.63 8.79
C LYS A 271 1.38 -15.93 7.28
N LEU A 272 0.36 -15.45 6.56
CA LEU A 272 0.21 -15.64 5.11
C LEU A 272 1.40 -15.06 4.34
N PHE A 273 1.68 -13.77 4.52
CA PHE A 273 2.78 -13.10 3.80
C PHE A 273 4.18 -13.56 4.24
N LYS A 274 4.29 -14.30 5.36
CA LYS A 274 5.56 -14.93 5.77
C LYS A 274 5.90 -16.15 4.90
N VAL A 275 4.90 -16.92 4.48
CA VAL A 275 5.09 -18.17 3.72
C VAL A 275 4.72 -18.05 2.23
N LEU A 276 4.02 -16.99 1.82
CA LEU A 276 3.68 -16.75 0.41
C LEU A 276 4.94 -16.57 -0.44
N ARG A 277 5.02 -17.27 -1.57
CA ARG A 277 6.13 -17.19 -2.54
C ARG A 277 5.58 -17.10 -3.96
N LYS A 278 6.33 -16.48 -4.87
CA LYS A 278 6.10 -16.59 -6.31
C LYS A 278 6.69 -17.89 -6.84
N LEU A 279 5.94 -18.61 -7.66
CA LEU A 279 6.41 -19.77 -8.39
C LEU A 279 7.29 -19.34 -9.57
N ASN A 280 8.32 -20.13 -9.85
CA ASN A 280 9.21 -19.99 -11.02
C ASN A 280 9.82 -18.57 -11.20
N ALA A 281 9.99 -17.82 -10.12
CA ALA A 281 10.54 -16.47 -10.15
C ALA A 281 11.96 -16.41 -9.59
N LYS A 282 12.86 -15.64 -10.23
CA LYS A 282 14.21 -15.36 -9.72
C LYS A 282 14.20 -14.79 -8.28
N TYR A 283 13.18 -14.01 -7.96
CA TYR A 283 12.95 -13.45 -6.62
C TYR A 283 11.59 -13.94 -6.09
N PRO A 284 11.55 -15.05 -5.34
CA PRO A 284 10.31 -15.65 -4.86
C PRO A 284 9.55 -14.78 -3.85
N GLU A 285 10.23 -13.88 -3.13
CA GLU A 285 9.61 -12.98 -2.15
C GLU A 285 9.71 -11.52 -2.61
N PRO A 286 8.72 -10.99 -3.36
CA PRO A 286 8.73 -9.62 -3.83
C PRO A 286 8.62 -8.61 -2.68
N PRO A 287 9.02 -7.34 -2.91
CA PRO A 287 8.96 -6.29 -1.90
C PRO A 287 7.60 -6.15 -1.21
N CYS A 288 6.49 -6.22 -1.94
CA CYS A 288 5.16 -6.04 -1.36
C CYS A 288 4.82 -7.05 -0.26
N PHE A 289 5.34 -8.28 -0.30
CA PHE A 289 5.11 -9.27 0.77
C PHE A 289 5.85 -8.88 2.06
N LYS A 290 7.04 -8.25 1.93
CA LYS A 290 7.73 -7.62 3.06
C LYS A 290 6.98 -6.37 3.54
N GLY A 291 6.42 -5.60 2.61
CA GLY A 291 5.66 -4.39 2.89
C GLY A 291 4.38 -4.66 3.69
N PHE A 292 3.60 -5.67 3.30
CA PHE A 292 2.43 -6.11 4.07
C PHE A 292 2.81 -6.51 5.49
N ARG A 293 3.87 -7.33 5.66
CA ARG A 293 4.30 -7.73 7.01
C ARG A 293 4.72 -6.55 7.88
N LEU A 294 5.53 -5.65 7.33
CA LEU A 294 5.99 -4.46 8.06
C LEU A 294 4.80 -3.58 8.45
N THR A 295 3.90 -3.30 7.51
CA THR A 295 2.72 -2.45 7.72
C THR A 295 1.76 -3.05 8.74
N ILE A 296 1.45 -4.35 8.62
CA ILE A 296 0.57 -5.02 9.58
C ILE A 296 1.20 -5.04 10.98
N ASN A 297 2.49 -5.36 11.09
CA ASN A 297 3.18 -5.35 12.38
C ASN A 297 3.19 -3.94 12.99
N ALA A 298 3.43 -2.90 12.16
CA ALA A 298 3.36 -1.51 12.58
C ALA A 298 1.96 -1.13 13.11
N MET A 299 0.89 -1.52 12.42
CA MET A 299 -0.50 -1.26 12.86
C MET A 299 -0.80 -1.90 14.22
N LEU A 300 -0.40 -3.16 14.40
CA LEU A 300 -0.62 -3.90 15.64
C LEU A 300 0.16 -3.27 16.81
N GLN A 301 1.45 -2.97 16.62
CA GLN A 301 2.28 -2.36 17.66
C GLN A 301 1.87 -0.91 17.96
N LEU A 302 1.44 -0.14 16.95
CA LEU A 302 0.91 1.21 17.15
C LEU A 302 -0.36 1.16 18.00
N PHE A 303 -1.27 0.22 17.72
CA PHE A 303 -2.49 0.06 18.50
C PHE A 303 -2.21 -0.30 19.96
N GLU A 304 -1.25 -1.19 20.21
CA GLU A 304 -0.79 -1.53 21.58
C GLU A 304 -0.09 -0.36 22.28
N HIS A 305 0.56 0.53 21.52
CA HIS A 305 1.24 1.69 22.08
C HIS A 305 0.30 2.83 22.43
N GLU A 306 -0.74 3.07 21.61
CA GLU A 306 -1.73 4.14 21.82
C GLU A 306 -2.90 3.74 22.71
N GLY A 307 -3.20 2.44 22.78
CA GLY A 307 -4.35 1.90 23.49
C GLY A 307 -4.09 1.69 24.96
#